data_AF-A0A7Z9Y5V4-F1
#
_entry.id   AF-A0A7Z9Y5V4-F1
#
_cell.length_a   1.000
_cell.length_b   1.000
_cell.length_c   1.000
_cell.angle_alpha   90.00
_cell.angle_beta   90.00
_cell.angle_gamma   90.00
#
_symmetry.space_group_name_H-M   'P 1'
#
loop_
_entity.id
_entity.type
_entity.pdbx_description
1 polymer ?
#
loop_
_entity_poly.entity_id
_entity_poly.type
_entity_poly.pdbx_seq_one_letter_code
_entity_poly.pdbx_strand_id
1 'polypeptide(L)'
;MVVYGDFDADGVTSTVLLTEALRGLGLPREKARPYIPNRVDEGYGLNMAALTKIKEEFGASLVISVDCGIRSVAEVAHANSIGLDMIITDHHSLAEELPPATAVINPKRPDSAYPDKMLPEWGLPTNWLRRCGRVCRRRRCTAVTTSSIW
;
A
#
# COMPACT_ATOMS: atom_id res chain seq x y z
N MET A 1 -0.58 11.70 -2.85
CA MET A 1 -0.19 10.31 -2.54
C MET A 1 -0.16 9.52 -3.83
N VAL A 2 0.58 8.43 -3.84
CA VAL A 2 0.66 7.50 -4.98
C VAL A 2 0.18 6.13 -4.53
N VAL A 3 -0.62 5.46 -5.36
CA VAL A 3 -0.94 4.03 -5.22
C VAL A 3 0.02 3.28 -6.13
N TYR A 4 0.93 2.51 -5.55
CA TYR A 4 1.97 1.77 -6.26
C TYR A 4 1.55 0.31 -6.40
N GLY A 5 1.26 -0.15 -7.60
CA GLY A 5 0.88 -1.55 -7.86
C GLY A 5 2.00 -2.40 -8.39
N ASP A 6 1.75 -3.70 -8.47
CA ASP A 6 2.50 -4.59 -9.36
C ASP A 6 1.92 -4.56 -10.79
N PHE A 7 2.71 -5.04 -11.75
CA PHE A 7 2.39 -5.01 -13.18
C PHE A 7 1.48 -6.16 -13.65
N ASP A 8 1.20 -7.15 -12.79
CA ASP A 8 0.34 -8.28 -13.15
C ASP A 8 -1.15 -7.96 -13.00
N ALA A 9 -2.02 -8.95 -13.25
CA ALA A 9 -3.46 -8.74 -13.22
C ALA A 9 -4.00 -8.41 -11.81
N ASP A 10 -3.43 -8.98 -10.74
CA ASP A 10 -3.87 -8.69 -9.36
C ASP A 10 -3.41 -7.29 -8.95
N GLY A 11 -2.15 -6.95 -9.22
CA GLY A 11 -1.57 -5.63 -8.94
C GLY A 11 -2.25 -4.48 -9.68
N VAL A 12 -2.49 -4.63 -10.99
CA VAL A 12 -3.17 -3.61 -11.80
C VAL A 12 -4.63 -3.43 -11.34
N THR A 13 -5.34 -4.53 -11.09
CA THR A 13 -6.74 -4.48 -10.62
C THR A 13 -6.84 -3.79 -9.26
N SER A 14 -5.98 -4.17 -8.32
CA SER A 14 -5.90 -3.60 -6.97
C SER A 14 -5.58 -2.11 -7.01
N THR A 15 -4.66 -1.70 -7.89
CA THR A 15 -4.28 -0.31 -8.08
C THR A 15 -5.44 0.54 -8.55
N VAL A 16 -6.15 0.09 -9.59
CA VAL A 16 -7.32 0.80 -10.12
C VAL A 16 -8.41 0.87 -9.06
N LEU A 17 -8.71 -0.25 -8.39
CA LEU A 17 -9.75 -0.33 -7.38
C LEU A 17 -9.50 0.63 -6.22
N LEU A 18 -8.29 0.62 -5.63
CA LEU A 18 -7.95 1.50 -4.52
C LEU A 18 -7.93 2.97 -4.96
N THR A 19 -7.38 3.26 -6.14
CA THR A 19 -7.31 4.63 -6.67
C THR A 19 -8.70 5.21 -6.89
N GLU A 20 -9.60 4.46 -7.55
CA GLU A 20 -10.96 4.91 -7.81
C GLU A 20 -11.80 5.00 -6.52
N ALA A 21 -11.59 4.08 -5.56
CA ALA A 21 -12.29 4.16 -4.29
C ALA A 21 -11.84 5.38 -3.45
N LEU A 22 -10.55 5.71 -3.42
CA LEU A 22 -10.05 6.94 -2.80
C LEU A 22 -10.65 8.19 -3.45
N ARG A 23 -10.74 8.21 -4.78
CA ARG A 23 -11.38 9.30 -5.53
C ARG A 23 -12.87 9.40 -5.22
N GLY A 24 -13.57 8.27 -5.15
CA GLY A 24 -14.98 8.20 -4.76
C GLY A 24 -15.26 8.68 -3.33
N LEU A 25 -14.25 8.66 -2.45
CA LEU A 25 -14.30 9.24 -1.11
C LEU A 25 -14.02 10.75 -1.08
N GLY A 26 -13.86 11.39 -2.24
CA GLY A 26 -13.69 12.83 -2.38
C GLY A 26 -12.25 13.29 -2.53
N LEU A 27 -11.27 12.39 -2.69
CA LEU A 27 -9.91 12.79 -3.03
C LEU A 27 -9.84 13.24 -4.50
N PRO A 28 -9.31 14.44 -4.79
CA PRO A 28 -9.09 14.87 -6.17
C PRO A 28 -8.15 13.94 -6.95
N ARG A 29 -8.31 13.86 -8.28
CA ARG A 29 -7.52 12.95 -9.14
C ARG A 29 -6.02 13.19 -9.04
N GLU A 30 -5.61 14.45 -8.91
CA GLU A 30 -4.23 14.89 -8.73
C GLU A 30 -3.65 14.51 -7.37
N LYS A 31 -4.50 14.25 -6.37
CA LYS A 31 -4.07 13.84 -5.02
C LYS A 31 -3.95 12.32 -4.87
N ALA A 32 -4.65 11.53 -5.69
CA ALA A 32 -4.59 10.06 -5.72
C ALA A 32 -4.16 9.57 -7.12
N ARG A 33 -2.86 9.36 -7.30
CA ARG A 33 -2.23 8.99 -8.57
C ARG A 33 -1.81 7.52 -8.56
N PRO A 34 -2.19 6.70 -9.57
CA PRO A 34 -1.67 5.35 -9.69
C PRO A 34 -0.23 5.36 -10.24
N TYR A 35 0.55 4.34 -9.90
CA TYR A 35 1.87 4.03 -10.43
C TYR A 35 1.99 2.52 -10.63
N ILE A 36 2.39 2.09 -11.82
CA ILE A 36 2.69 0.69 -12.14
C ILE A 36 4.12 0.66 -12.66
N PRO A 37 5.03 -0.12 -12.06
CA PRO A 37 6.40 -0.21 -12.51
C PRO A 37 6.49 -0.89 -13.87
N ASN A 38 7.48 -0.49 -14.66
CA ASN A 38 7.88 -1.21 -15.85
C ASN A 38 8.64 -2.48 -15.44
N ARG A 39 8.06 -3.64 -15.75
CA ARG A 39 8.65 -4.95 -15.44
C ARG A 39 10.08 -5.13 -15.93
N VAL A 40 10.42 -4.59 -17.10
CA VAL A 40 11.73 -4.77 -17.74
C VAL A 40 12.77 -3.84 -17.13
N ASP A 41 12.40 -2.57 -16.96
CA ASP A 41 13.35 -1.53 -16.56
C ASP A 41 13.47 -1.39 -15.03
N GLU A 42 12.38 -1.62 -14.30
CA GLU A 42 12.30 -1.38 -12.85
C GLU A 42 12.23 -2.67 -12.03
N GLY A 43 11.88 -3.80 -12.66
CA GLY A 43 11.81 -5.12 -12.03
C GLY A 43 10.48 -5.39 -11.32
N TYR A 44 10.51 -6.35 -10.38
CA TYR A 44 9.35 -6.75 -9.57
C TYR A 44 9.44 -6.16 -8.16
N GLY A 45 8.30 -5.69 -7.66
CA GLY A 45 8.19 -5.08 -6.34
C GLY A 45 8.60 -3.61 -6.32
N LEU A 46 8.89 -3.10 -5.12
CA LEU A 46 9.31 -1.71 -4.95
C LEU A 46 10.69 -1.48 -5.56
N ASN A 47 10.89 -0.27 -6.10
CA ASN A 47 12.15 0.15 -6.70
C ASN A 47 12.57 1.51 -6.13
N MET A 48 13.81 1.62 -5.62
CA MET A 48 14.30 2.83 -4.96
C MET A 48 14.31 4.06 -5.87
N ALA A 49 14.69 3.91 -7.15
CA ALA A 49 14.71 5.01 -8.11
C ALA A 49 13.29 5.50 -8.42
N ALA A 50 12.33 4.58 -8.54
CA ALA A 50 10.92 4.91 -8.66
C ALA A 50 10.40 5.69 -7.44
N LEU A 51 10.76 5.25 -6.23
CA LEU A 51 10.34 5.91 -4.98
C LEU A 51 10.94 7.33 -4.87
N THR A 52 12.22 7.50 -5.22
CA THR A 52 12.85 8.82 -5.32
C THR A 52 12.12 9.70 -6.34
N LYS A 53 11.85 9.17 -7.53
CA LYS A 53 11.09 9.87 -8.59
C LYS A 53 9.70 10.29 -8.11
N ILE A 54 8.98 9.41 -7.42
CA ILE A 54 7.66 9.69 -6.84
C ILE A 54 7.75 10.81 -5.80
N LYS A 55 8.79 10.83 -4.98
CA LYS A 55 9.00 11.89 -4.00
C LYS A 55 9.30 13.23 -4.69
N GLU A 56 10.27 13.24 -5.59
CA GLU A 56 10.84 14.47 -6.17
C GLU A 56 9.97 15.05 -7.28
N GLU A 57 9.58 14.25 -8.27
CA GLU A 57 8.84 14.74 -9.44
C GLU A 57 7.34 14.84 -9.15
N PHE A 58 6.79 13.90 -8.37
CA PHE A 58 5.33 13.87 -8.13
C PHE A 58 4.95 14.61 -6.85
N GLY A 59 5.92 15.01 -6.01
CA GLY A 59 5.71 15.71 -4.76
C GLY A 59 4.91 14.87 -3.75
N ALA A 60 4.98 13.55 -3.83
CA ALA A 60 4.23 12.68 -2.93
C ALA A 60 4.87 12.66 -1.53
N SER A 61 4.03 12.70 -0.50
CA SER A 61 4.45 12.46 0.90
C SER A 61 4.10 11.05 1.39
N LEU A 62 3.31 10.30 0.61
CA LEU A 62 2.80 8.98 0.96
C LEU A 62 2.68 8.11 -0.29
N VAL A 63 3.17 6.88 -0.19
CA VAL A 63 2.89 5.76 -1.10
C VAL A 63 2.08 4.69 -0.37
N ILE A 64 1.02 4.22 -1.01
CA ILE A 64 0.32 2.99 -0.62
C ILE A 64 0.69 1.94 -1.67
N SER A 65 1.52 0.96 -1.31
CA SER A 65 1.77 -0.17 -2.21
C SER A 65 0.63 -1.18 -2.12
N VAL A 66 0.30 -1.77 -3.26
CA VAL A 66 -0.67 -2.85 -3.39
C VAL A 66 0.00 -3.98 -4.19
N ASP A 67 -0.23 -5.22 -3.76
CA ASP A 67 0.31 -6.44 -4.36
C ASP A 67 1.84 -6.56 -4.35
N CYS A 68 2.50 -5.68 -3.59
CA CYS A 68 3.94 -5.71 -3.46
C CYS A 68 4.40 -4.98 -2.20
N GLY A 69 5.66 -5.22 -1.85
CA GLY A 69 6.37 -4.48 -0.81
C GLY A 69 6.56 -5.23 0.51
N ILE A 70 5.89 -6.37 0.75
CA ILE A 70 6.03 -7.10 2.03
C ILE A 70 7.44 -7.63 2.30
N ARG A 71 8.27 -7.75 1.25
CA ARG A 71 9.67 -8.18 1.34
C ARG A 71 10.67 -7.05 1.05
N SER A 72 10.18 -5.84 0.79
CA SER A 72 10.99 -4.70 0.32
C SER A 72 11.50 -3.86 1.49
N VAL A 73 12.26 -4.48 2.40
CA VAL A 73 12.76 -3.83 3.63
C VAL A 73 13.66 -2.64 3.30
N ALA A 74 14.60 -2.83 2.37
CA ALA A 74 15.56 -1.80 2.00
C ALA A 74 14.90 -0.63 1.27
N GLU A 75 13.95 -0.90 0.37
CA GLU A 75 13.25 0.11 -0.40
C GLU A 75 12.33 0.96 0.48
N VAL A 76 11.66 0.34 1.46
CA VAL A 76 10.85 1.07 2.44
C VAL A 76 11.73 1.89 3.38
N ALA A 77 12.88 1.37 3.80
CA ALA A 77 13.85 2.15 4.57
C ALA A 77 14.39 3.36 3.78
N HIS A 78 14.67 3.17 2.49
CA HIS A 78 15.05 4.26 1.57
C HIS A 78 13.94 5.31 1.47
N ALA A 79 12.68 4.90 1.23
CA ALA A 79 11.53 5.81 1.18
C ALA A 79 11.41 6.65 2.45
N ASN A 80 11.49 6.01 3.63
CA ASN A 80 11.46 6.72 4.90
C ASN A 80 12.60 7.73 5.03
N SER A 81 13.82 7.37 4.59
CA SER A 81 14.99 8.26 4.67
C SER A 81 14.84 9.55 3.85
N ILE A 82 14.07 9.49 2.75
CA ILE A 82 13.76 10.66 1.91
C ILE A 82 12.44 11.35 2.31
N GLY A 83 11.86 10.97 3.45
CA GLY A 83 10.60 11.53 3.96
C GLY A 83 9.38 11.16 3.12
N LEU A 84 9.36 9.93 2.58
CA LEU A 84 8.23 9.35 1.87
C LEU A 84 7.62 8.24 2.73
N ASP A 85 6.44 8.48 3.29
CA ASP A 85 5.75 7.49 4.12
C ASP A 85 5.28 6.31 3.26
N MET A 86 5.33 5.11 3.84
CA MET A 86 4.92 3.87 3.18
C MET A 86 3.78 3.18 3.93
N ILE A 87 2.71 2.84 3.23
CA ILE A 87 1.71 1.86 3.66
C ILE A 87 1.79 0.67 2.71
N ILE A 88 1.96 -0.53 3.23
CA ILE A 88 2.05 -1.76 2.43
C ILE A 88 0.74 -2.53 2.55
N THR A 89 0.07 -2.79 1.44
CA THR A 89 -0.94 -3.85 1.34
C THR A 89 -0.40 -4.94 0.44
N ASP A 90 -0.39 -6.16 0.95
CA ASP A 90 0.20 -7.29 0.25
C ASP A 90 -0.41 -8.59 0.79
N HIS A 91 -0.40 -9.64 -0.02
CA HIS A 91 -0.85 -10.97 0.34
C HIS A 91 0.22 -12.06 0.14
N HIS A 92 1.42 -11.70 -0.33
CA HIS A 92 2.55 -12.61 -0.47
C HIS A 92 3.05 -13.15 0.88
N SER A 93 3.87 -14.20 0.83
CA SER A 93 4.49 -14.79 2.02
C SER A 93 5.42 -13.79 2.71
N LEU A 94 5.35 -13.76 4.03
CA LEU A 94 6.18 -12.88 4.85
C LEU A 94 7.65 -13.32 4.81
N ALA A 95 8.55 -12.34 4.89
CA ALA A 95 9.93 -12.58 5.27
C ALA A 95 10.05 -12.63 6.81
N GLU A 96 11.26 -12.93 7.31
CA GLU A 96 11.57 -12.90 8.75
C GLU A 96 11.41 -11.48 9.33
N GLU A 97 11.88 -10.49 8.58
CA GLU A 97 11.74 -9.07 8.91
C GLU A 97 10.63 -8.44 8.05
N LEU A 98 9.82 -7.60 8.69
CA LEU A 98 8.82 -6.79 8.02
C LEU A 98 9.40 -5.44 7.62
N PRO A 99 9.00 -4.88 6.47
CA PRO A 99 9.46 -3.56 6.05
C PRO A 99 9.07 -2.50 7.10
N PRO A 100 9.92 -1.49 7.35
CA PRO A 100 9.69 -0.46 8.38
C PRO A 100 8.65 0.59 7.91
N ALA A 101 7.51 0.14 7.39
CA ALA A 101 6.44 0.99 6.89
C ALA A 101 5.54 1.52 8.02
N THR A 102 4.87 2.65 7.78
CA THR A 102 3.87 3.25 8.67
C THR A 102 2.75 2.26 9.01
N ALA A 103 2.36 1.42 8.03
CA ALA A 103 1.48 0.30 8.25
C ALA A 103 1.78 -0.83 7.26
N VAL A 104 1.59 -2.08 7.72
CA VAL A 104 1.73 -3.28 6.89
C VAL A 104 0.48 -4.14 7.06
N ILE A 105 -0.30 -4.26 5.99
CA ILE A 105 -1.59 -4.93 5.93
C ILE A 105 -1.41 -6.20 5.10
N ASN A 106 -1.28 -7.34 5.77
CA ASN A 106 -1.17 -8.63 5.12
C ASN A 106 -1.92 -9.69 5.94
N PRO A 107 -2.79 -10.50 5.34
CA PRO A 107 -3.62 -11.47 6.06
C PRO A 107 -2.79 -12.58 6.70
N LYS A 108 -1.61 -12.89 6.17
CA LYS A 108 -0.70 -13.93 6.66
C LYS A 108 0.10 -13.52 7.89
N ARG A 109 0.00 -12.25 8.33
CA ARG A 109 0.65 -11.80 9.57
C ARG A 109 0.19 -12.62 10.79
N PRO A 110 1.08 -12.95 11.73
CA PRO A 110 0.73 -13.67 12.95
C PRO A 110 -0.30 -12.94 13.81
N ASP A 111 -0.28 -11.61 13.80
CA ASP A 111 -1.20 -10.73 14.53
C ASP A 111 -2.49 -10.39 13.76
N SER A 112 -2.68 -10.95 12.55
CA SER A 112 -3.90 -10.74 11.76
C SER A 112 -5.03 -11.67 12.22
N ALA A 113 -6.13 -11.07 12.66
CA ALA A 113 -7.38 -11.76 12.99
C ALA A 113 -8.23 -12.15 11.75
N TYR A 114 -7.76 -11.85 10.54
CA TYR A 114 -8.51 -12.15 9.33
C TYR A 114 -8.60 -13.67 9.10
N PRO A 115 -9.80 -14.22 8.83
CA PRO A 115 -10.00 -15.66 8.76
C PRO A 115 -9.38 -16.29 7.52
N ASP A 116 -9.34 -15.57 6.39
CA ASP A 116 -8.83 -16.11 5.12
C ASP A 116 -7.41 -15.63 4.82
N LYS A 117 -6.44 -16.52 5.02
CA LYS A 117 -5.01 -16.25 4.80
C LYS A 117 -4.62 -16.25 3.31
N MET A 118 -5.51 -16.65 2.42
CA MET A 118 -5.29 -16.77 0.98
C MET A 118 -6.09 -15.73 0.18
N LEU A 119 -6.48 -14.63 0.83
CA LEU A 119 -7.18 -13.53 0.17
C LEU A 119 -6.33 -13.00 -1.00
N PRO A 120 -6.90 -12.85 -2.21
CA PRO A 120 -6.23 -12.17 -3.31
C PRO A 120 -6.04 -10.69 -2.99
N GLU A 121 -5.07 -10.02 -3.61
CA GLU A 121 -4.76 -8.63 -3.27
C GLU A 121 -5.96 -7.72 -3.50
N TRP A 122 -6.70 -7.87 -4.61
CA TRP A 122 -7.85 -7.01 -4.91
C TRP A 122 -8.95 -7.03 -3.81
N GLY A 123 -8.98 -8.07 -2.98
CA GLY A 123 -9.85 -8.17 -1.81
C GLY A 123 -9.41 -7.28 -0.63
N LEU A 124 -8.12 -7.01 -0.49
CA LEU A 124 -7.53 -6.27 0.63
C LEU A 124 -7.94 -4.79 0.65
N PRO A 125 -7.79 -3.99 -0.42
CA PRO A 125 -8.23 -2.60 -0.45
C PRO A 125 -9.71 -2.42 -0.13
N THR A 126 -10.56 -3.32 -0.63
CA THR A 126 -12.02 -3.27 -0.42
C THR A 126 -12.37 -3.47 1.05
N ASN A 127 -11.73 -4.44 1.70
CA ASN A 127 -11.93 -4.73 3.12
C ASN A 127 -11.35 -3.62 4.00
N TRP A 128 -10.17 -3.11 3.65
CA TRP A 128 -9.52 -2.02 4.36
C TRP A 128 -10.37 -0.75 4.34
N LEU A 129 -10.82 -0.29 3.17
CA LEU A 129 -11.63 0.92 3.04
C LEU A 129 -12.96 0.81 3.79
N ARG A 130 -13.63 -0.35 3.76
CA ARG A 130 -14.86 -0.61 4.53
C ARG A 130 -14.65 -0.51 6.04
N ARG A 131 -13.46 -0.82 6.55
CA ARG A 131 -13.13 -0.73 7.98
C ARG A 131 -12.61 0.64 8.35
N CYS A 132 -11.72 1.25 7.56
CA CYS A 132 -11.30 2.64 7.74
C CYS A 132 -12.48 3.62 7.73
N GLY A 133 -13.44 3.44 6.82
CA GLY A 133 -14.68 4.24 6.79
C GLY A 133 -15.55 4.09 8.04
N ARG A 134 -15.48 2.95 8.74
CA ARG A 134 -16.16 2.74 10.04
C ARG A 134 -15.38 3.34 11.21
N VAL A 135 -14.04 3.29 11.16
CA VAL A 135 -13.15 3.83 12.19
C VAL A 135 -13.10 5.36 12.17
N CYS A 136 -12.93 5.98 11.00
CA CYS A 136 -12.80 7.44 10.89
C CYS A 136 -14.15 8.18 11.12
N ARG A 137 -15.31 7.48 11.11
CA ARG A 137 -16.59 8.03 11.62
C ARG A 137 -16.64 8.14 13.16
N ARG A 138 -15.74 7.49 13.89
CA ARG A 138 -15.79 7.39 15.36
C ARG A 138 -14.66 8.12 16.08
N ARG A 139 -13.50 8.40 15.48
CA ARG A 139 -12.40 9.17 16.11
C ARG A 139 -11.58 9.94 15.07
N ARG A 140 -11.09 11.14 15.44
CA ARG A 140 -10.09 11.89 14.66
C ARG A 140 -8.90 10.97 14.42
N CYS A 141 -8.56 10.78 13.16
CA CYS A 141 -7.62 9.77 12.67
C CYS A 141 -6.18 10.10 13.15
N THR A 142 -5.78 9.53 14.30
CA THR A 142 -4.38 9.37 14.73
C THR A 142 -4.14 7.87 14.90
N ALA A 143 -3.21 7.32 14.09
CA ALA A 143 -2.74 5.93 14.08
C ALA A 143 -3.85 4.85 14.06
N VAL A 144 -4.27 4.44 12.85
CA VAL A 144 -4.96 3.16 12.68
C VAL A 144 -3.90 2.07 12.86
N THR A 145 -3.86 1.45 14.04
CA THR A 145 -2.99 0.28 14.28
C THR A 145 -3.48 -0.90 13.43
N THR A 146 -2.57 -1.74 12.95
CA THR A 146 -2.89 -2.94 12.14
C THR A 146 -3.95 -3.83 12.79
N SER A 147 -3.99 -3.89 14.12
CA SER A 147 -4.99 -4.63 14.92
C SER A 147 -6.41 -4.09 14.77
N SER A 148 -6.58 -2.81 14.41
CA SER A 148 -7.91 -2.18 14.22
C SER A 148 -8.45 -2.33 12.78
N ILE A 149 -7.60 -2.81 11.87
CA ILE A 149 -7.96 -3.19 10.50
C ILE A 149 -8.41 -4.66 10.44
N TRP A 150 -8.02 -5.50 11.41
CA TRP A 150 -8.40 -6.92 11.48
C TRP A 150 -9.44 -7.23 12.56
#